data_AF-A0A269XDD9-F1
#
_entry.id   AF-A0A269XDD9-F1
#
_cell.length_a   1.000
_cell.length_b   1.000
_cell.length_c   1.000
_cell.angle_alpha   90.00
_cell.angle_beta   90.00
_cell.angle_gamma   90.00
#
_symmetry.space_group_name_H-M   'P 1'
#
loop_
_entity.id
_entity.type
_entity.pdbx_description
1 polymer ?
#
loop_
_entity_poly.entity_id
_entity_poly.type
_entity_poly.pdbx_seq_one_letter_code
_entity_poly.pdbx_strand_id
1 'polypeptide(L)' 'QPNKEHMEMPGLHSLEHLMAENIRNHTDKVVDLSPMGCQTGFYVSFINHDDYEDVLNIVEKTLNDVLNATEV' A
#
# COMPACT_ATOMS: atom_id res chain seq x y z
N GLN A 1 14.85 5.50 -1.23
CA GLN A 1 14.86 6.95 -0.93
C GLN A 1 14.90 7.72 -2.26
N PRO A 2 14.10 8.79 -2.48
CA PRO A 2 14.03 9.48 -3.76
C PRO A 2 15.39 9.88 -4.32
N ASN A 3 15.61 9.59 -5.60
CA ASN A 3 16.86 9.85 -6.33
C ASN A 3 18.11 9.19 -5.73
N LYS A 4 17.93 8.17 -4.88
CA LYS A 4 19.03 7.33 -4.35
C LYS A 4 18.80 5.87 -4.66
N GLU A 5 17.57 5.39 -4.47
CA GLU A 5 17.17 4.00 -4.67
C GLU A 5 15.69 3.92 -5.07
N HIS A 6 15.31 2.83 -5.72
CA HIS A 6 13.94 2.51 -6.13
C HIS A 6 13.64 1.02 -5.90
N MET A 7 12.37 0.65 -6.01
CA MET A 7 11.94 -0.75 -6.02
C MET A 7 12.05 -1.33 -7.44
N GLU A 8 12.46 -2.60 -7.54
CA GLU A 8 12.42 -3.34 -8.81
C GLU A 8 10.98 -3.65 -9.22
N MET A 9 10.68 -3.60 -10.52
CA MET A 9 9.29 -3.72 -11.01
C MET A 9 8.56 -4.98 -10.55
N PRO A 10 9.17 -6.18 -10.55
CA PRO A 10 8.49 -7.38 -10.03
C PRO A 10 8.08 -7.22 -8.55
N GLY A 11 8.97 -6.67 -7.71
CA GLY A 11 8.68 -6.47 -6.29
C GLY A 11 7.63 -5.37 -6.07
N LEU A 12 7.72 -4.26 -6.80
CA LEU A 12 6.76 -3.17 -6.74
C LEU A 12 5.35 -3.61 -7.18
N HIS A 13 5.25 -4.35 -8.28
CA HIS A 13 3.98 -4.82 -8.81
C HIS A 13 3.37 -5.90 -7.89
N SER A 14 4.16 -6.84 -7.37
CA SER A 14 3.65 -7.80 -6.38
C SER A 14 3.17 -7.11 -5.09
N LEU A 15 3.89 -6.08 -4.65
CA LEU A 15 3.48 -5.30 -3.48
C LEU A 15 2.20 -4.49 -3.74
N GLU A 16 1.99 -3.98 -4.97
CA GLU A 16 0.71 -3.38 -5.38
C GLU A 16 -0.46 -4.34 -5.20
N HIS A 17 -0.37 -5.57 -5.75
CA HIS A 17 -1.45 -6.58 -5.62
C HIS A 17 -1.75 -6.87 -4.16
N LEU A 18 -0.72 -7.24 -3.38
CA LEU A 18 -0.89 -7.61 -1.98
C LEU A 18 -1.43 -6.45 -1.13
N MET A 19 -0.94 -5.23 -1.32
CA MET A 19 -1.42 -4.09 -0.56
C MET A 19 -2.82 -3.66 -0.99
N ALA A 20 -3.13 -3.67 -2.30
CA ALA A 20 -4.44 -3.29 -2.80
C ALA A 20 -5.54 -4.26 -2.35
N GLU A 21 -5.25 -5.56 -2.26
CA GLU A 21 -6.17 -6.55 -1.70
C GLU A 21 -6.30 -6.38 -0.18
N ASN A 22 -5.19 -6.41 0.56
CA ASN A 22 -5.22 -6.47 2.02
C ASN A 22 -5.68 -5.17 2.68
N ILE A 23 -5.42 -4.00 2.10
CA ILE A 23 -5.79 -2.71 2.72
C ILE A 23 -7.31 -2.58 2.91
N ARG A 24 -8.08 -3.21 2.02
CA ARG A 24 -9.55 -3.20 2.07
C ARG A 24 -10.14 -4.10 3.16
N ASN A 25 -9.33 -4.98 3.77
CA ASN A 25 -9.74 -5.74 4.95
C ASN A 25 -9.79 -4.89 6.22
N HIS A 26 -9.08 -3.75 6.22
CA HIS A 26 -8.94 -2.88 7.40
C HIS A 26 -9.81 -1.63 7.33
N THR A 27 -10.42 -1.35 6.18
CA THR A 27 -11.34 -0.22 5.96
C THR A 27 -12.09 -0.35 4.65
N ASP A 28 -13.31 0.16 4.59
CA ASP A 28 -14.13 0.29 3.38
C ASP A 28 -13.93 1.62 2.65
N LYS A 29 -13.09 2.52 3.18
CA LYS A 29 -12.91 3.89 2.68
C LYS A 29 -11.81 4.05 1.64
N VAL A 30 -11.05 2.99 1.30
CA VAL A 30 -10.00 3.07 0.27
C VAL A 30 -10.62 3.11 -1.12
N VAL A 31 -10.33 4.19 -1.85
CA VAL A 31 -10.67 4.33 -3.27
C VAL A 31 -9.63 3.60 -4.11
N ASP A 32 -8.36 3.87 -3.86
CA ASP A 32 -7.26 3.40 -4.69
C ASP A 32 -5.95 3.27 -3.90
N LEU A 33 -5.11 2.31 -4.31
CA LEU A 33 -3.71 2.18 -3.91
C LEU A 33 -2.92 1.83 -5.17
N SER A 34 -2.09 2.77 -5.64
CA SER A 34 -1.36 2.65 -6.90
C SER A 34 0.13 2.97 -6.73
N PRO A 35 1.03 2.27 -7.43
CA PRO A 35 2.45 2.57 -7.39
C PRO A 35 2.76 3.89 -8.09
N MET A 36 3.77 4.60 -7.60
CA MET A 36 4.31 5.77 -8.30
C MET A 36 5.16 5.33 -9.48
N GLY A 37 5.07 6.05 -10.61
CA GLY A 37 5.89 5.80 -11.80
C GLY A 37 7.40 5.99 -11.58
N CYS A 38 7.82 6.72 -10.54
CA CYS A 38 9.22 6.84 -10.14
C CYS A 38 9.72 5.65 -9.29
N GLN A 39 8.86 4.69 -8.97
CA GLN A 39 9.19 3.44 -8.28
C GLN A 39 9.72 3.61 -6.85
N THR A 40 9.42 4.73 -6.18
CA THR A 40 9.89 5.02 -4.82
C THR A 40 8.78 5.01 -3.76
N GLY A 41 7.55 4.68 -4.13
CA GLY A 41 6.42 4.65 -3.21
C GLY A 41 5.10 4.38 -3.91
N PHE A 42 4.01 4.58 -3.15
CA PHE A 42 2.63 4.39 -3.58
C PHE A 42 1.82 5.63 -3.22
N TYR A 43 0.77 5.89 -4.00
CA TYR A 43 -0.32 6.76 -3.58
C TYR A 43 -1.45 5.91 -3.03
N VAL A 44 -2.07 6.36 -1.94
CA VAL A 44 -3.31 5.80 -1.42
C VAL A 44 -4.34 6.92 -1.32
N SER A 45 -5.54 6.66 -1.81
CA SER A 45 -6.66 7.61 -1.81
C SER A 45 -7.80 7.07 -0.96
N PHE A 46 -8.32 7.89 -0.05
CA PHE A 46 -9.46 7.56 0.78
C PHE A 46 -10.65 8.48 0.48
N ILE A 47 -11.86 7.97 0.63
CA ILE A 47 -13.10 8.75 0.53
C ILE A 47 -13.64 9.04 1.93
N ASN A 48 -13.97 10.31 2.20
CA ASN A 48 -14.55 10.76 3.48
C ASN A 48 -13.77 10.27 4.72
N HIS A 49 -12.44 10.35 4.64
CA HIS A 49 -11.53 9.96 5.72
C HIS A 49 -10.38 10.96 5.83
N ASP A 50 -10.21 11.57 7.00
CA ASP A 50 -9.19 12.58 7.27
C ASP A 50 -8.37 12.31 8.56
N ASP A 51 -8.68 11.24 9.31
CA ASP A 51 -7.89 10.81 10.46
C ASP A 51 -6.55 10.19 10.03
N TYR A 52 -5.46 10.90 10.31
CA TYR A 52 -4.11 10.47 9.95
C TYR A 52 -3.62 9.26 10.76
N GLU A 53 -3.95 9.18 12.05
CA GLU A 53 -3.47 8.09 12.91
C GLU A 53 -4.15 6.77 12.53
N ASP A 54 -5.44 6.82 12.19
CA ASP A 54 -6.14 5.65 11.68
C ASP A 54 -5.57 5.18 10.32
N VAL A 55 -5.21 6.12 9.43
CA VAL A 55 -4.52 5.78 8.16
C VAL A 55 -3.19 5.07 8.43
N LEU A 56 -2.39 5.53 9.41
CA LEU A 56 -1.14 4.85 9.79
C LEU A 56 -1.41 3.43 10.28
N ASN A 57 -2.42 3.24 11.15
CA ASN A 57 -2.81 1.93 11.65
C ASN A 57 -3.27 0.98 10.53
N ILE A 58 -4.05 1.48 9.57
CA ILE A 58 -4.52 0.73 8.39
C ILE A 58 -3.31 0.26 7.56
N VAL A 59 -2.37 1.17 7.27
CA VAL A 59 -1.17 0.86 6.47
C VAL A 59 -0.27 -0.13 7.21
N GLU A 60 -0.05 0.04 8.51
CA GLU A 60 0.76 -0.89 9.31
C GLU A 60 0.17 -2.31 9.31
N LYS A 61 -1.14 -2.46 9.55
CA LYS A 61 -1.80 -3.77 9.50
C LYS A 61 -1.69 -4.40 8.11
N THR A 62 -1.91 -3.61 7.06
CA THR A 62 -1.76 -4.05 5.67
C THR A 62 -0.37 -4.60 5.39
N LEU A 63 0.68 -3.89 5.82
CA LEU A 63 2.07 -4.34 5.65
C LEU A 63 2.38 -5.59 6.48
N ASN A 64 1.76 -5.76 7.65
CA ASN A 64 1.91 -6.99 8.43
C ASN A 64 1.22 -8.19 7.75
N ASP A 65 0.09 -7.99 7.07
CA ASP A 65 -0.55 -9.06 6.29
C ASP A 65 0.33 -9.51 5.13
N VAL A 66 1.00 -8.56 4.46
CA VAL A 66 1.98 -8.85 3.39
C VAL A 66 3.07 -9.81 3.86
N LEU A 67 3.56 -9.68 5.10
CA LEU A 67 4.61 -10.56 5.65
C LEU A 67 4.14 -12.02 5.85
N ASN A 68 2.82 -12.22 5.99
CA ASN A 68 2.21 -13.52 6.20
C ASN A 68 1.59 -14.10 4.91
N ALA A 69 1.62 -13.36 3.80
CA ALA A 69 1.09 -13.79 2.52
C ALA A 69 1.88 -14.99 1.97
N THR A 70 1.15 -16.02 1.51
CA THR A 70 1.75 -17.23 0.92
C THR A 70 1.75 -17.20 -0.61
N GLU A 71 1.02 -16.25 -1.20
CA GLU A 71 0.90 -16.03 -2.64
C GLU A 71 0.61 -14.55 -2.92
N VAL A 72 0.82 -14.15 -4.17
CA VAL A 72 0.44 -12.85 -4.74
C VAL A 72 -0.77 -13.06 -5.64
#